data_AF-A0A6I8NNZ8-F1
#
_entry.id   AF-A0A6I8NNZ8-F1
#
_cell.length_a   1.000
_cell.length_b   1.000
_cell.length_c   1.000
_cell.angle_alpha   90.00
_cell.angle_beta   90.00
_cell.angle_gamma   90.00
#
_symmetry.space_group_name_H-M   'P 1'
#
loop_
_entity.id
_entity.type
_entity.pdbx_description
1 polymer ?
#
loop_
_entity_poly.entity_id
_entity_poly.type
_entity_poly.pdbx_seq_one_letter_code
_entity_poly.pdbx_strand_id
1 'polypeptide(L)'
;MDPPTSASGVFCSRVLSMVNSEDVNAIILAQKNMLDRFEKTNEMLLNFNNLSSVRMQQMNERFLHHTRTLVEMKKDLDSIFRRIRTLKGKLAKQYPDAFSHIHESPILEDDDDFDPIPQSTTTTIATSEQSTESCDTSPDIISPAVSQDFEDLSQGRPDSPAVNGQSLTDEEGADEED
;
A
#
# COMPACT_ATOMS: atom_id res chain seq x y z
N MET A 1 -9.94 -47.52 61.01
CA MET A 1 -8.77 -46.92 61.67
C MET A 1 -7.62 -47.10 60.73
N ASP A 2 -7.36 -46.09 59.92
CA ASP A 2 -6.25 -46.08 58.97
C ASP A 2 -4.93 -45.93 59.74
N PRO A 3 -3.82 -46.51 59.24
CA PRO A 3 -2.55 -46.48 59.96
C PRO A 3 -2.01 -45.05 60.07
N PRO A 4 -1.32 -44.70 61.16
CA PRO A 4 -0.75 -43.37 61.33
C PRO A 4 0.25 -43.06 60.21
N THR A 5 0.08 -41.91 59.57
CA THR A 5 0.95 -41.46 58.47
C THR A 5 2.39 -41.29 58.95
N SER A 6 3.32 -42.01 58.33
CA SER A 6 4.76 -41.87 58.58
C SER A 6 5.20 -40.41 58.46
N ALA A 7 6.14 -39.98 59.30
CA ALA A 7 6.74 -38.65 59.23
C ALA A 7 7.33 -38.33 57.83
N SER A 8 7.87 -39.35 57.13
CA SER A 8 8.31 -39.21 55.73
C SER A 8 7.16 -38.94 54.77
N GLY A 9 5.99 -39.56 54.98
CA GLY A 9 4.78 -39.30 54.20
C GLY A 9 4.22 -37.89 54.43
N VAL A 10 4.24 -37.42 55.69
CA VAL A 10 3.85 -36.04 56.04
C VAL A 10 4.81 -35.03 55.39
N PHE A 11 6.12 -35.27 55.43
CA PHE A 11 7.12 -34.44 54.76
C PHE A 11 6.90 -34.39 53.24
N CYS A 12 6.80 -35.55 52.57
CA CYS A 12 6.57 -35.60 51.13
C CYS A 12 5.26 -34.93 50.73
N SER A 13 4.17 -35.14 51.48
CA SER A 13 2.89 -34.46 51.27
C SER A 13 3.02 -32.93 51.41
N ARG A 14 3.81 -32.45 52.39
CA ARG A 14 4.04 -31.01 52.55
C ARG A 14 4.87 -30.42 51.41
N VAL A 15 5.90 -31.12 50.93
CA VAL A 15 6.73 -30.69 49.78
C VAL A 15 5.92 -30.68 48.49
N LEU A 16 5.10 -31.72 48.23
CA LEU A 16 4.23 -31.78 47.06
C LEU A 16 3.16 -30.68 47.07
N SER A 17 2.69 -30.25 48.25
CA SER A 17 1.75 -29.14 48.45
C SER A 17 2.42 -27.76 48.59
N MET A 18 3.71 -27.61 48.23
CA MET A 18 4.35 -26.29 48.10
C MET A 18 4.21 -25.68 46.70
N VAL A 19 3.87 -26.48 45.68
CA VAL A 19 3.59 -25.99 44.33
C VAL A 19 2.08 -25.91 44.15
N ASN A 20 1.53 -24.71 43.92
CA ASN A 20 0.14 -24.57 43.55
C ASN A 20 -0.04 -24.85 42.05
N SER A 21 -0.63 -25.99 41.72
CA SER A 21 -0.96 -26.37 40.35
C SER A 21 -1.91 -25.39 39.65
N GLU A 22 -2.75 -24.66 40.40
CA GLU A 22 -3.66 -23.65 39.83
C GLU A 22 -2.88 -22.44 39.32
N ASP A 23 -1.99 -21.86 40.14
CA ASP A 23 -1.12 -20.74 39.75
C ASP A 23 -0.21 -21.10 38.57
N VAL A 24 0.34 -22.32 38.55
CA VAL A 24 1.15 -22.82 37.43
C VAL A 24 0.34 -22.89 36.13
N ASN A 25 -0.90 -23.36 36.18
CA ASN A 25 -1.78 -23.38 35.00
C ASN A 25 -2.22 -21.96 34.57
N ALA A 26 -2.45 -21.05 35.52
CA ALA A 26 -2.76 -19.65 35.23
C ALA A 26 -1.58 -18.95 34.52
N ILE A 27 -0.34 -19.19 34.96
CA ILE A 27 0.88 -18.70 34.30
C ILE A 27 0.99 -19.25 32.88
N ILE A 28 0.78 -20.56 32.68
CA ILE A 28 0.82 -21.20 31.36
C ILE A 28 -0.26 -20.61 30.43
N LEU A 29 -1.47 -20.34 30.93
CA LEU A 29 -2.55 -19.74 30.16
C LEU A 29 -2.25 -18.29 29.78
N ALA A 30 -1.70 -17.49 30.72
CA ALA A 30 -1.29 -16.12 30.46
C ALA A 30 -0.18 -16.05 29.40
N GLN A 31 0.83 -16.93 29.50
CA GLN A 31 1.92 -17.03 28.51
C GLN A 31 1.40 -17.42 27.12
N LYS A 32 0.45 -18.37 27.04
CA LYS A 32 -0.20 -18.74 25.76
C LYS A 32 -0.98 -17.58 25.15
N ASN A 33 -1.74 -16.81 25.94
CA ASN A 33 -2.44 -15.63 25.42
C ASN A 33 -1.47 -14.53 24.98
N MET A 34 -0.33 -14.38 25.66
CA MET A 34 0.71 -13.43 25.29
C MET A 34 1.38 -13.81 23.96
N LEU A 35 1.66 -15.10 23.75
CA LEU A 35 2.21 -15.63 22.49
C LEU A 35 1.26 -15.41 21.31
N ASP A 36 -0.01 -15.80 21.44
CA ASP A 36 -1.07 -15.57 20.43
C ASP A 36 -1.17 -14.08 20.03
N ARG A 37 -1.09 -13.17 21.00
CA ARG A 37 -1.06 -11.72 20.76
C ARG A 37 0.20 -11.27 20.03
N PHE A 38 1.37 -11.79 20.39
CA PHE A 38 2.62 -11.46 19.69
C PHE A 38 2.63 -11.97 18.25
N GLU A 39 2.18 -13.19 18.01
CA GLU A 39 2.11 -13.79 16.66
C GLU A 39 1.20 -12.98 15.74
N LYS A 40 -0.02 -12.65 16.17
CA LYS A 40 -0.95 -11.78 15.43
C LYS A 40 -0.41 -10.36 15.20
N THR A 41 0.31 -9.81 16.19
CA THR A 41 0.93 -8.47 16.06
C THR A 41 2.06 -8.50 15.03
N ASN A 42 2.89 -9.54 15.05
CA ASN A 42 3.96 -9.74 14.07
C ASN A 42 3.42 -9.96 12.65
N GLU A 43 2.33 -10.71 12.49
CA GLU A 43 1.67 -10.89 11.19
C GLU A 43 1.11 -9.57 10.63
N MET A 44 0.41 -8.78 11.45
CA MET A 44 -0.06 -7.46 11.03
C MET A 44 1.09 -6.50 10.68
N LEU A 45 2.19 -6.52 11.44
CA LEU A 45 3.38 -5.71 11.15
C LEU A 45 4.08 -6.15 9.85
N LEU A 46 4.15 -7.46 9.58
CA LEU A 46 4.71 -8.00 8.34
C LEU A 46 3.85 -7.62 7.13
N ASN A 47 2.51 -7.74 7.25
CA ASN A 47 1.56 -7.33 6.23
C ASN A 47 1.67 -5.82 5.94
N PHE A 48 1.68 -4.98 6.99
CA PHE A 48 1.86 -3.53 6.87
C PHE A 48 3.19 -3.16 6.21
N ASN A 49 4.30 -3.81 6.61
CA ASN A 49 5.62 -3.54 6.02
C ASN A 49 5.64 -3.87 4.53
N ASN A 50 5.09 -5.02 4.13
CA ASN A 50 4.97 -5.42 2.73
C ASN A 50 4.10 -4.43 1.93
N LEU A 51 2.90 -4.09 2.42
CA LEU A 51 1.99 -3.15 1.76
C LEU A 51 2.60 -1.74 1.63
N SER A 52 3.29 -1.27 2.67
CA SER A 52 4.01 0.01 2.68
C SER A 52 5.15 0.02 1.66
N SER A 53 5.96 -1.05 1.62
CA SER A 53 7.05 -1.22 0.67
C SER A 53 6.56 -1.20 -0.78
N VAL A 54 5.50 -1.95 -1.10
CA VAL A 54 4.89 -1.99 -2.44
C VAL A 54 4.35 -0.61 -2.86
N ARG A 55 3.64 0.10 -1.96
CA ARG A 55 3.14 1.46 -2.24
C ARG A 55 4.29 2.46 -2.46
N MET A 56 5.34 2.38 -1.65
CA MET A 56 6.54 3.22 -1.79
C MET A 56 7.27 2.95 -3.11
N GLN A 57 7.42 1.68 -3.52
CA GLN A 57 8.01 1.32 -4.81
C GLN A 57 7.21 1.90 -5.98
N GLN A 58 5.88 1.71 -5.99
CA GLN A 58 4.99 2.24 -7.05
C GLN A 58 5.08 3.77 -7.16
N MET A 59 5.14 4.48 -6.02
CA MET A 59 5.30 5.94 -6.01
C MET A 59 6.68 6.37 -6.53
N ASN A 60 7.74 5.66 -6.14
CA ASN A 60 9.11 5.94 -6.59
C ASN A 60 9.28 5.69 -8.10
N GLU A 61 8.71 4.62 -8.64
CA GLU A 61 8.72 4.33 -10.08
C GLU A 61 8.04 5.45 -10.89
N ARG A 62 6.88 5.95 -10.43
CA ARG A 62 6.19 7.10 -11.05
C ARG A 62 7.02 8.38 -10.95
N PHE A 63 7.62 8.65 -9.78
CA PHE A 63 8.48 9.82 -9.58
C PHE A 63 9.69 9.79 -10.53
N LEU A 64 10.40 8.66 -10.61
CA LEU A 64 11.52 8.46 -11.54
C LEU A 64 11.11 8.57 -13.01
N HIS A 65 9.90 8.14 -13.37
CA HIS A 65 9.36 8.34 -14.71
C HIS A 65 9.14 9.84 -15.00
N HIS A 66 8.44 10.58 -14.14
CA HIS A 66 8.23 12.01 -14.32
C HIS A 66 9.54 12.81 -14.36
N THR A 67 10.51 12.49 -13.49
CA THR A 67 11.85 13.10 -13.53
C THR A 67 12.54 12.85 -14.88
N ARG A 68 12.42 11.64 -15.44
CA ARG A 68 12.98 11.31 -16.76
C ARG A 68 12.32 12.12 -17.87
N THR A 69 11.00 12.22 -17.88
CA THR A 69 10.25 13.02 -18.87
C THR A 69 10.67 14.49 -18.84
N LEU A 70 10.86 15.09 -17.66
CA LEU A 70 11.34 16.47 -17.54
C LEU A 70 12.77 16.64 -18.09
N VAL A 71 13.66 15.67 -17.86
CA VAL A 71 15.02 15.66 -18.42
C VAL A 71 15.03 15.46 -19.94
N GLU A 72 14.06 14.73 -20.49
CA GLU A 72 13.88 14.56 -21.94
C GLU A 72 13.33 15.84 -22.58
N MET A 73 12.27 16.43 -22.01
CA MET A 73 11.73 17.73 -22.44
C MET A 73 12.79 18.84 -22.41
N LYS A 74 13.69 18.87 -21.42
CA LYS A 74 14.80 19.83 -21.38
C LYS A 74 15.74 19.66 -22.60
N LYS A 75 16.11 18.42 -22.95
CA LYS A 75 16.99 18.14 -24.10
C LYS A 75 16.33 18.56 -25.42
N ASP A 76 15.02 18.34 -25.54
CA ASP A 76 14.27 18.76 -26.73
C ASP A 76 14.22 20.28 -26.86
N LEU A 77 14.01 21.01 -25.76
CA LEU A 77 14.11 22.47 -25.73
C LEU A 77 15.54 22.96 -26.05
N ASP A 78 16.57 22.38 -25.42
CA ASP A 78 17.98 22.69 -25.71
C ASP A 78 18.30 22.50 -27.21
N SER A 79 17.76 21.45 -27.83
CA SER A 79 17.88 21.16 -29.26
C SER A 79 17.15 22.16 -30.15
N ILE A 80 15.90 22.52 -29.79
CA ILE A 80 15.07 23.50 -30.49
C ILE A 80 15.74 24.88 -30.46
N PHE A 81 16.16 25.37 -29.29
CA PHE A 81 16.82 26.68 -29.17
C PHE A 81 18.16 26.71 -29.92
N ARG A 82 18.98 25.66 -29.84
CA ARG A 82 20.23 25.54 -30.62
C ARG A 82 19.97 25.59 -32.12
N ARG A 83 18.91 24.93 -32.60
CA ARG A 83 18.48 24.96 -34.01
C ARG A 83 17.98 26.35 -34.43
N ILE A 84 17.22 27.04 -33.58
CA ILE A 84 16.76 28.41 -33.82
C ILE A 84 17.96 29.37 -33.91
N ARG A 85 18.88 29.37 -32.93
CA ARG A 85 20.09 30.21 -32.94
C ARG A 85 20.94 29.97 -34.20
N THR A 86 21.09 28.70 -34.60
CA THR A 86 21.77 28.29 -35.84
C THR A 86 21.08 28.84 -37.11
N LEU A 87 19.74 28.81 -37.17
CA LEU A 87 19.00 29.36 -38.30
C LEU A 87 19.05 30.90 -38.33
N LYS A 88 18.91 31.56 -37.17
CA LYS A 88 19.05 33.02 -37.03
C LYS A 88 20.41 33.49 -37.56
N GLY A 89 21.49 32.88 -37.08
CA GLY A 89 22.86 33.19 -37.52
C GLY A 89 23.16 32.86 -38.99
N LYS A 90 22.46 31.89 -39.60
CA LYS A 90 22.54 31.62 -41.05
C LYS A 90 21.76 32.62 -41.90
N LEU A 91 20.63 33.12 -41.39
CA LEU A 91 19.77 34.05 -42.11
C LEU A 91 20.36 35.46 -42.09
N ALA A 92 20.85 35.91 -40.94
CA ALA A 92 21.59 37.18 -40.79
C ALA A 92 22.83 37.27 -41.70
N LYS A 93 23.54 36.16 -41.91
CA LYS A 93 24.73 36.11 -42.79
C LYS A 93 24.40 36.09 -44.29
N GLN A 94 23.18 35.70 -44.69
CA GLN A 94 22.76 35.65 -46.09
C GLN A 94 22.00 36.89 -46.55
N TYR A 95 21.27 37.55 -45.65
CA TYR A 95 20.45 38.73 -45.96
C TYR A 95 20.65 39.84 -44.90
N PRO A 96 21.87 40.40 -44.77
CA PRO A 96 22.19 41.36 -43.70
C PRO A 96 21.28 42.59 -43.71
N ASP A 97 20.95 43.12 -44.89
CA ASP A 97 20.07 44.30 -45.03
C ASP A 97 18.61 44.02 -44.65
N ALA A 98 18.15 42.76 -44.78
CA ALA A 98 16.84 42.37 -44.29
C ALA A 98 16.85 42.11 -42.76
N PHE A 99 17.98 41.64 -42.23
CA PHE A 99 18.13 41.33 -40.81
C PHE A 99 18.33 42.57 -39.93
N SER A 100 18.97 43.62 -40.45
CA SER A 100 19.21 44.87 -39.72
C SER A 100 17.93 45.63 -39.34
N HIS A 101 16.79 45.31 -39.97
CA HIS A 101 15.48 45.86 -39.66
C HIS A 101 14.71 45.09 -38.57
N ILE A 102 15.24 43.95 -38.11
CA ILE A 102 14.63 43.13 -37.06
C ILE A 102 15.07 43.70 -35.70
N HIS A 103 14.15 44.35 -35.00
CA HIS A 103 14.43 44.86 -33.65
C HIS A 103 14.43 43.69 -32.65
N GLU A 104 15.60 43.10 -32.43
CA GLU A 104 15.78 42.04 -31.43
C GLU A 104 15.44 42.60 -30.04
N SER A 105 14.50 41.94 -29.34
CA SER A 105 14.26 42.19 -27.92
C SER A 105 15.47 41.70 -27.12
N PRO A 106 15.91 42.39 -26.06
CA PRO A 106 17.05 41.99 -25.24
C PRO A 106 16.71 40.79 -24.33
N ILE A 107 16.47 39.64 -24.95
CA ILE A 107 16.59 38.33 -24.32
C ILE A 107 18.11 38.05 -24.29
N LEU A 108 18.66 37.90 -23.09
CA LEU A 108 20.11 37.88 -22.86
C LEU A 108 20.78 36.79 -23.71
N GLU A 109 21.74 37.18 -24.56
CA GLU A 109 22.58 36.27 -25.34
C GLU A 109 23.91 35.96 -24.61
N ASP A 110 23.82 35.75 -23.30
CA ASP A 110 24.79 35.08 -22.43
C ASP A 110 24.02 34.01 -21.64
N ASP A 111 24.54 32.81 -21.33
CA ASP A 111 25.89 32.29 -21.55
C ASP A 111 25.88 31.08 -22.50
N ASP A 112 26.93 30.90 -23.31
CA ASP A 112 27.24 29.59 -23.96
C ASP A 112 28.17 28.71 -23.08
N ASP A 113 28.52 29.17 -21.87
CA ASP A 113 29.23 28.42 -20.82
C ASP A 113 28.24 27.84 -19.78
N PHE A 114 27.55 26.75 -20.14
CA PHE A 114 26.85 25.93 -19.14
C PHE A 114 27.86 25.11 -18.32
N ASP A 115 28.44 25.75 -17.30
CA ASP A 115 29.33 25.14 -16.33
C ASP A 115 28.66 23.90 -15.71
N PRO A 116 29.31 22.72 -15.64
CA PRO A 116 28.63 21.48 -15.29
C PRO A 116 28.24 21.48 -13.81
N ILE A 117 26.96 21.74 -13.53
CA ILE A 117 26.37 21.79 -12.17
C ILE A 117 26.91 20.60 -11.35
N PRO A 118 27.68 20.86 -10.27
CA PRO A 118 28.36 19.81 -9.53
C PRO A 118 27.34 18.87 -8.89
N GLN A 119 27.60 17.57 -8.99
CA GLN A 119 26.74 16.56 -8.37
C GLN A 119 26.76 16.69 -6.85
N SER A 120 25.60 16.43 -6.24
CA SER A 120 25.35 16.35 -4.79
C SER A 120 25.25 17.67 -4.02
N THR A 121 24.02 18.17 -3.89
CA THR A 121 23.49 18.53 -2.57
C THR A 121 22.21 17.73 -2.30
N THR A 122 22.14 17.08 -1.14
CA THR A 122 20.96 16.33 -0.72
C THR A 122 19.85 17.31 -0.32
N THR A 123 18.74 17.33 -1.06
CA THR A 123 17.56 18.11 -0.67
C THR A 123 16.88 17.46 0.54
N THR A 124 17.10 18.03 1.72
CA THR A 124 16.34 17.70 2.93
C THR A 124 14.86 17.96 2.69
N ILE A 125 14.00 16.99 3.01
CA ILE A 125 12.54 17.12 2.84
C ILE A 125 12.01 18.12 3.88
N ALA A 126 11.63 19.32 3.42
CA ALA A 126 10.84 20.26 4.19
C ALA A 126 9.36 20.07 3.85
N THR A 127 8.58 19.57 4.81
CA THR A 127 7.12 19.38 4.67
C THR A 127 6.41 20.73 4.72
N SER A 128 6.14 21.31 3.55
CA SER A 128 5.35 22.54 3.43
C SER A 128 3.86 22.19 3.32
N GLU A 129 3.13 22.35 4.42
CA GLU A 129 1.69 22.07 4.49
C GLU A 129 0.87 23.29 4.00
N GLN A 130 0.30 23.24 2.77
CA GLN A 130 -1.01 23.84 2.48
C GLN A 130 -1.55 23.57 1.06
N SER A 131 -2.88 23.58 0.96
CA SER A 131 -3.70 23.85 -0.25
C SER A 131 -3.57 22.87 -1.44
N THR A 132 -4.34 21.79 -1.48
CA THR A 132 -5.75 21.70 -2.00
C THR A 132 -5.90 21.65 -3.52
N GLU A 133 -5.87 20.44 -4.09
CA GLU A 133 -6.85 20.05 -5.13
C GLU A 133 -7.16 18.54 -5.02
N SER A 134 -8.32 18.15 -5.56
CA SER A 134 -8.90 16.80 -5.48
C SER A 134 -8.01 15.70 -6.07
N CYS A 135 -7.77 14.65 -5.28
CA CYS A 135 -7.36 13.33 -5.74
C CYS A 135 -8.12 12.27 -4.94
N ASP A 136 -9.42 12.12 -5.21
CA ASP A 136 -10.18 10.96 -4.72
C ASP A 136 -9.73 9.68 -5.43
N THR A 137 -8.99 8.86 -4.69
CA THR A 137 -8.81 7.44 -5.00
C THR A 137 -8.96 6.64 -3.71
N SER A 138 -10.15 6.69 -3.14
CA SER A 138 -10.55 5.88 -1.99
C SER A 138 -10.66 4.39 -2.38
N PRO A 139 -9.84 3.46 -1.83
CA PRO A 139 -10.10 2.03 -1.96
C PRO A 139 -11.06 1.57 -0.86
N ASP A 140 -12.11 0.83 -1.22
CA ASP A 140 -13.11 0.34 -0.25
C ASP A 140 -12.48 -0.48 0.88
N ILE A 141 -12.55 0.06 2.10
CA ILE A 141 -12.18 -0.62 3.33
C ILE A 141 -13.35 -1.47 3.84
N ILE A 142 -13.52 -2.65 3.22
CA ILE A 142 -14.39 -3.72 3.73
C ILE A 142 -13.98 -4.00 5.18
N SER A 143 -14.83 -3.58 6.14
CA SER A 143 -14.55 -3.62 7.57
C SER A 143 -15.38 -4.71 8.24
N PRO A 144 -14.80 -5.90 8.52
CA PRO A 144 -15.53 -6.97 9.21
C PRO A 144 -15.55 -6.70 10.72
N ALA A 145 -16.65 -6.12 11.21
CA ALA A 145 -16.95 -6.02 12.65
C ALA A 145 -18.29 -6.71 12.94
N VAL A 146 -18.33 -7.57 13.95
CA VAL A 146 -19.46 -8.46 14.24
C VAL A 146 -20.28 -8.00 15.44
N SER A 147 -21.61 -8.10 15.29
CA SER A 147 -22.63 -8.34 16.32
C SER A 147 -22.66 -7.48 17.59
N GLN A 148 -23.74 -6.70 17.75
CA GLN A 148 -24.50 -6.66 19.01
C GLN A 148 -25.97 -6.27 18.76
N ASP A 149 -26.87 -6.84 19.56
CA ASP A 149 -28.33 -6.82 19.37
C ASP A 149 -29.01 -5.53 19.87
N PHE A 150 -30.15 -5.14 19.27
CA PHE A 150 -31.48 -5.12 19.94
C PHE A 150 -32.65 -4.75 18.99
N GLU A 151 -33.86 -5.23 19.33
CA GLU A 151 -35.22 -4.95 18.79
C GLU A 151 -35.55 -5.03 17.29
N ASP A 152 -36.40 -6.01 16.97
CA ASP A 152 -37.27 -6.04 15.78
C ASP A 152 -38.46 -5.06 15.94
N LEU A 153 -38.64 -4.17 14.96
CA LEU A 153 -39.86 -3.38 14.80
C LEU A 153 -40.47 -3.59 13.40
N SER A 154 -41.20 -4.71 13.31
CA SER A 154 -42.13 -5.10 12.25
C SER A 154 -42.75 -3.96 11.40
N GLN A 155 -42.53 -3.99 10.08
CA GLN A 155 -43.55 -3.75 9.03
C GLN A 155 -42.94 -3.89 7.62
N GLY A 156 -43.43 -4.85 6.82
CA GLY A 156 -43.00 -5.04 5.43
C GLY A 156 -43.49 -6.37 4.84
N ARG A 157 -44.61 -6.34 4.11
CA ARG A 157 -45.23 -7.53 3.51
C ARG A 157 -44.53 -7.91 2.19
N PRO A 158 -44.30 -9.21 1.88
CA PRO A 158 -43.54 -9.63 0.70
C PRO A 158 -44.40 -9.76 -0.56
N ASP A 159 -43.73 -9.78 -1.71
CA ASP A 159 -44.19 -10.44 -2.94
C ASP A 159 -42.98 -10.95 -3.75
N SER A 160 -43.06 -12.21 -4.24
CA SER A 160 -42.02 -12.86 -5.05
C SER A 160 -42.67 -13.59 -6.23
N PRO A 161 -42.30 -13.30 -7.50
CA PRO A 161 -42.84 -14.00 -8.66
C PRO A 161 -41.99 -15.22 -9.09
N ALA A 162 -42.64 -16.39 -9.05
CA ALA A 162 -42.50 -17.54 -9.94
C ALA A 162 -41.09 -18.04 -10.38
N VAL A 163 -40.79 -19.28 -9.97
CA VAL A 163 -40.27 -20.30 -10.91
C VAL A 163 -41.26 -21.46 -10.95
N ASN A 164 -41.81 -21.70 -12.14
CA ASN A 164 -42.48 -22.94 -12.52
C ASN A 164 -41.41 -23.74 -13.32
N GLY A 165 -41.10 -24.99 -13.05
CA GLY A 165 -42.03 -26.12 -13.03
C GLY A 165 -41.74 -26.97 -14.28
N GLN A 166 -40.73 -27.84 -14.21
CA GLN A 166 -40.37 -28.81 -15.26
C GLN A 166 -40.71 -30.22 -14.79
N SER A 167 -41.29 -31.02 -15.69
CA SER A 167 -41.56 -32.46 -15.52
C SER A 167 -41.93 -33.07 -16.88
N LEU A 168 -41.73 -34.39 -17.04
CA LEU A 168 -42.06 -35.24 -18.19
C LEU A 168 -41.20 -35.00 -19.46
N THR A 169 -40.64 -36.00 -20.16
CA THR A 169 -40.38 -37.46 -19.91
C THR A 169 -38.91 -37.75 -20.38
N ASP A 170 -38.33 -38.93 -20.67
CA ASP A 170 -38.67 -40.35 -20.97
C ASP A 170 -37.52 -41.23 -20.37
N GLU A 171 -37.64 -42.51 -20.00
CA GLU A 171 -37.81 -43.77 -20.78
C GLU A 171 -36.77 -43.94 -21.93
N GLU A 172 -36.03 -45.06 -22.12
CA GLU A 172 -36.01 -46.39 -21.47
C GLU A 172 -34.62 -47.08 -21.66
N GLY A 173 -34.24 -48.00 -20.75
CA GLY A 173 -33.23 -49.07 -20.96
C GLY A 173 -31.73 -48.73 -20.78
N ALA A 174 -30.80 -49.69 -20.64
CA ALA A 174 -30.85 -51.12 -20.28
C ALA A 174 -29.40 -51.63 -20.08
N ASP A 175 -29.22 -52.81 -19.46
CA ASP A 175 -28.00 -53.66 -19.46
C ASP A 175 -26.69 -53.08 -18.84
N GLU A 176 -25.65 -53.87 -18.53
CA GLU A 176 -25.50 -55.04 -17.64
C GLU A 176 -23.98 -55.29 -17.44
N GLU A 177 -23.54 -55.69 -16.23
CA GLU A 177 -22.20 -56.27 -15.90
C GLU A 177 -20.94 -55.40 -16.22
N ASP A 178 -19.75 -55.56 -15.60
CA ASP A 178 -19.23 -56.48 -14.56
C ASP A 178 -18.24 -55.70 -13.64
#